data_AF-A0A392SYA5-F1
#
_entry.id   AF-A0A392SYA5-F1
#
_cell.length_a   1.000
_cell.length_b   1.000
_cell.length_c   1.000
_cell.angle_alpha   90.00
_cell.angle_beta   90.00
_cell.angle_gamma   90.00
#
_symmetry.space_group_name_H-M   'P 1'
#
loop_
_entity.id
_entity.type
_entity.pdbx_description
1 polymer ?
#
loop_
_entity_poly.entity_id
_entity_poly.type
_entity_poly.pdbx_seq_one_letter_code
_entity_poly.pdbx_strand_id
1 'polypeptide(L)'
;VLVLPNFDLPFTVETDASGVGMGAVLSQQNHPIAFFSKPFCPKLLRASTYVRELHAITAAVKKWRQYLLGHPFIILTDHRSLKELMTQVIQTPEQQ
;
A
#
# COMPACT_ATOMS: atom_id res chain seq x y z
N VAL A 1 8.35 14.09 13.52
CA VAL A 1 8.20 15.34 12.74
C VAL A 1 8.01 14.94 11.28
N LEU A 2 7.08 15.56 10.54
CA LEU A 2 6.87 15.27 9.12
C LEU A 2 7.87 16.05 8.27
N VAL A 3 8.34 15.45 7.17
CA VAL A 3 9.32 16.07 6.25
C VAL A 3 8.64 16.43 4.93
N LEU A 4 9.09 17.52 4.30
CA LEU A 4 8.64 17.91 2.96
C LEU A 4 9.12 16.89 1.91
N PRO A 5 8.29 16.53 0.93
CA PRO A 5 8.66 15.57 -0.09
C PRO A 5 9.78 16.13 -0.99
N ASN A 6 10.78 15.30 -1.27
CA ASN A 6 11.82 15.58 -2.25
C ASN A 6 11.62 14.69 -3.48
N PHE A 7 11.23 15.27 -4.61
CA PHE A 7 10.91 14.52 -5.82
C PHE A 7 12.13 13.88 -6.51
N ASP A 8 13.36 14.27 -6.16
CA ASP A 8 14.58 13.62 -6.65
C ASP A 8 14.86 12.28 -5.95
N LEU A 9 14.14 11.97 -4.87
CA LEU A 9 14.31 10.74 -4.10
C LEU A 9 13.15 9.77 -4.31
N PRO A 10 13.40 8.45 -4.34
CA PRO A 10 12.35 7.47 -4.48
C PRO A 10 11.43 7.48 -3.26
N PHE A 11 10.12 7.44 -3.51
CA PHE A 11 9.14 7.29 -2.45
C PHE A 11 9.04 5.84 -2.00
N THR A 12 8.78 5.63 -0.71
CA THR A 12 8.47 4.31 -0.14
C THR A 12 7.07 4.37 0.45
N VAL A 13 6.22 3.45 0.02
CA VAL A 13 4.84 3.29 0.50
C VAL A 13 4.78 1.99 1.28
N GLU A 14 4.69 2.10 2.59
CA GLU A 14 4.48 0.96 3.47
C GLU A 14 2.98 0.80 3.72
N THR A 15 2.44 -0.40 3.59
CA THR A 15 1.01 -0.69 3.79
C THR A 15 0.84 -1.87 4.74
N ASP A 16 -0.21 -1.79 5.55
CA ASP A 16 -0.62 -2.82 6.49
C ASP A 16 -2.15 -2.95 6.48
N ALA A 17 -2.67 -4.16 6.35
CA ALA A 17 -4.10 -4.47 6.43
C ALA A 17 -4.39 -5.37 7.62
N SER A 18 -4.85 -4.75 8.70
CA SER A 18 -5.35 -5.45 9.88
C SER A 18 -6.70 -6.14 9.67
N GLY A 19 -7.19 -6.83 10.70
CA GLY A 19 -8.54 -7.38 10.78
C GLY A 19 -9.67 -6.38 10.47
N VAL A 20 -9.47 -5.11 10.84
CA VAL A 20 -10.55 -4.12 10.95
C VAL A 20 -10.41 -2.93 10.00
N GLY A 21 -9.20 -2.72 9.49
CA GLY A 21 -8.89 -1.58 8.64
C GLY A 21 -7.51 -1.67 8.03
N MET A 22 -7.22 -0.68 7.20
CA MET A 22 -5.99 -0.53 6.44
C MET A 22 -5.23 0.70 6.92
N GLY A 23 -3.91 0.58 6.95
CA GLY A 23 -2.94 1.63 7.20
C GLY A 23 -1.95 1.72 6.05
N ALA A 24 -1.41 2.92 5.85
CA ALA A 24 -0.28 3.14 4.98
C ALA A 24 0.58 4.32 5.47
N VAL A 25 1.88 4.25 5.18
CA VAL A 25 2.86 5.29 5.45
C VAL A 25 3.61 5.62 4.17
N LEU A 26 3.60 6.89 3.80
CA LEU A 26 4.48 7.41 2.75
C LEU A 26 5.74 7.95 3.41
N SER A 27 6.90 7.47 3.00
CA SER A 27 8.19 7.88 3.54
C SER A 27 9.25 8.04 2.45
N GLN A 28 10.31 8.77 2.78
CA GLN A 28 11.53 8.89 1.99
C GLN A 28 12.72 8.79 2.93
N GLN A 29 13.73 7.98 2.59
CA GLN A 29 14.93 7.78 3.42
C GLN A 29 14.58 7.51 4.90
N ASN A 30 13.61 6.62 5.16
CA ASN A 30 13.08 6.30 6.50
C ASN A 30 12.42 7.47 7.28
N HIS A 31 12.15 8.60 6.61
CA HIS A 31 11.42 9.72 7.20
C HIS A 31 9.97 9.73 6.71
N PRO A 32 8.98 9.72 7.62
CA PRO A 32 7.57 9.75 7.24
C PRO A 32 7.17 11.14 6.72
N ILE A 33 6.48 11.14 5.58
CA ILE A 33 5.93 12.32 4.91
C ILE A 33 4.43 12.41 5.20
N ALA A 34 3.73 11.28 5.09
CA ALA A 34 2.29 11.22 5.31
C ALA A 34 1.85 9.87 5.86
N PHE A 35 0.78 9.90 6.64
CA PHE A 35 0.10 8.72 7.16
C PHE A 35 -1.31 8.65 6.59
N PHE A 36 -1.78 7.43 6.36
CA PHE A 36 -3.13 7.16 5.90
C PHE A 36 -3.67 5.96 6.64
N SER A 37 -4.89 6.07 7.16
CA SER A 37 -5.61 4.94 7.71
C SER A 37 -7.08 5.03 7.37
N LYS A 38 -7.72 3.88 7.15
CA LYS A 38 -9.14 3.81 6.84
C LYS A 38 -9.74 2.50 7.34
N PRO A 39 -10.92 2.51 7.98
CA PRO A 39 -11.62 1.27 8.31
C PRO A 39 -12.10 0.55 7.06
N PHE A 40 -12.19 -0.77 7.14
CA PHE A 40 -12.75 -1.57 6.05
C PHE A 40 -14.27 -1.49 6.01
N CYS A 41 -14.83 -1.45 4.80
CA CYS A 41 -16.26 -1.61 4.60
C CYS A 41 -16.68 -3.06 4.93
N PRO A 42 -17.96 -3.33 5.28
CA PRO A 42 -18.43 -4.67 5.61
C PRO A 42 -18.11 -5.75 4.57
N LYS A 43 -18.09 -5.37 3.28
CA LYS A 43 -17.70 -6.27 2.19
C LYS A 43 -16.22 -6.67 2.27
N LEU A 44 -15.34 -5.73 2.62
CA LEU A 44 -13.90 -5.99 2.71
C LEU A 44 -13.52 -6.69 4.01
N LEU A 45 -14.26 -6.47 5.11
CA LEU A 45 -14.07 -7.21 6.37
C LEU A 45 -14.23 -8.72 6.20
N ARG A 46 -15.06 -9.17 5.24
CA ARG A 46 -15.27 -10.58 4.90
C ARG A 46 -14.35 -11.09 3.79
N ALA A 47 -13.51 -10.22 3.21
CA ALA A 47 -12.60 -10.61 2.14
C ALA A 47 -11.33 -11.27 2.71
N SER A 48 -10.64 -12.05 1.87
CA SER A 48 -9.36 -12.64 2.25
C SER A 48 -8.34 -11.55 2.59
N THR A 49 -7.35 -11.88 3.41
CA THR A 49 -6.29 -10.93 3.77
C THR A 49 -5.54 -10.41 2.54
N TYR A 50 -5.36 -11.27 1.53
CA TYR A 50 -4.82 -10.86 0.24
C TYR A 50 -5.61 -9.73 -0.45
N VAL A 51 -6.94 -9.85 -0.52
CA VAL A 51 -7.79 -8.81 -1.13
C VAL A 51 -7.76 -7.51 -0.32
N ARG A 52 -7.72 -7.63 1.01
CA ARG A 52 -7.64 -6.48 1.92
C ARG A 52 -6.32 -5.72 1.74
N GLU A 53 -5.21 -6.42 1.68
CA GLU A 53 -3.88 -5.86 1.41
C GLU A 53 -3.81 -5.18 0.03
N LEU A 54 -4.27 -5.85 -1.02
CA LEU A 54 -4.29 -5.26 -2.37
C LEU A 54 -5.13 -3.98 -2.42
N HIS A 55 -6.24 -3.95 -1.68
CA HIS A 55 -7.05 -2.75 -1.53
C HIS A 55 -6.33 -1.65 -0.73
N ALA A 56 -5.59 -2.02 0.31
CA ALA A 56 -4.75 -1.10 1.09
C ALA A 56 -3.74 -0.39 0.19
N ILE A 57 -3.00 -1.16 -0.60
CA ILE A 57 -2.03 -0.66 -1.60
C ILE A 57 -2.72 0.26 -2.60
N THR A 58 -3.81 -0.20 -3.22
CA THR A 58 -4.51 0.57 -4.26
C THR A 58 -5.03 1.90 -3.72
N ALA A 59 -5.58 1.91 -2.51
CA ALA A 59 -6.09 3.15 -1.93
C ALA A 59 -4.96 4.09 -1.49
N ALA A 60 -3.85 3.56 -0.97
CA ALA A 60 -2.67 4.36 -0.62
C ALA A 60 -2.08 5.05 -1.87
N VAL A 61 -1.89 4.30 -2.95
CA VAL A 61 -1.41 4.84 -4.24
C VAL A 61 -2.39 5.87 -4.80
N LYS A 62 -3.70 5.61 -4.72
CA LYS A 62 -4.73 6.56 -5.16
C LYS A 62 -4.72 7.84 -4.32
N LYS A 63 -4.54 7.73 -2.99
CA LYS A 63 -4.50 8.87 -2.06
C LYS A 63 -3.29 9.76 -2.34
N TRP A 64 -2.14 9.17 -2.63
CA TRP A 64 -0.88 9.88 -2.89
C TRP A 64 -0.52 9.96 -4.37
N ARG A 65 -1.50 9.85 -5.26
CA ARG A 65 -1.30 9.97 -6.71
C ARG A 65 -0.51 11.24 -7.07
N GLN A 66 -0.75 12.35 -6.38
CA GLN A 66 -0.02 13.61 -6.58
C GLN A 66 1.48 13.53 -6.30
N TYR A 67 1.94 12.60 -5.46
CA TYR A 67 3.35 12.38 -5.13
C TYR A 67 3.98 11.26 -5.97
N LEU A 68 3.21 10.20 -6.24
CA LEU A 68 3.72 8.98 -6.86
C LEU A 68 3.65 8.99 -8.40
N LEU A 69 2.79 9.82 -8.99
CA LEU A 69 2.62 9.83 -10.44
C LEU A 69 3.89 10.36 -11.12
N GLY A 70 4.40 9.61 -12.08
CA GLY A 70 5.60 9.97 -12.85
C GLY A 70 6.92 9.71 -12.13
N HIS A 71 6.90 9.12 -10.93
CA HIS A 71 8.09 8.87 -10.12
C HIS A 71 8.18 7.38 -9.77
N PRO A 72 9.37 6.77 -9.80
CA PRO A 72 9.55 5.42 -9.28
C PRO A 72 9.34 5.42 -7.76
N PHE A 73 8.62 4.41 -7.27
CA PHE A 73 8.38 4.22 -5.84
C PHE A 73 8.41 2.74 -5.47
N ILE A 74 8.67 2.48 -4.19
CA ILE A 74 8.77 1.14 -3.61
C ILE A 74 7.54 0.90 -2.76
N ILE A 75 6.93 -0.27 -2.88
CA ILE A 75 5.83 -0.71 -2.02
C ILE A 75 6.38 -1.75 -1.04
N LEU A 76 6.18 -1.51 0.25
CA LEU A 76 6.47 -2.45 1.33
C LEU A 76 5.13 -2.92 1.92
N THR A 77 4.93 -4.23 1.96
CA THR A 77 3.75 -4.89 2.55
C THR A 77 4.26 -6.07 3.38
N ASP A 78 3.63 -6.31 4.52
CA ASP A 78 3.92 -7.45 5.39
C ASP A 78 3.45 -8.78 4.77
N HIS A 79 2.63 -8.71 3.73
CA HIS A 79 2.05 -9.85 3.07
C HIS A 79 2.97 -10.45 1.99
N ARG A 80 3.70 -11.50 2.38
CA ARG A 80 4.63 -12.25 1.54
C ARG A 80 4.01 -12.76 0.23
N SER A 81 2.71 -13.07 0.22
CA SER A 81 1.97 -13.52 -0.97
C SER A 81 1.83 -12.44 -2.05
N LEU A 82 1.92 -11.15 -1.71
CA LEU A 82 1.89 -10.06 -2.70
C LEU A 82 3.25 -9.82 -3.35
N LYS A 83 4.35 -10.15 -2.66
CA LYS A 83 5.69 -10.13 -3.26
C LYS A 83 5.77 -11.09 -4.44
N GLU A 84 5.11 -12.24 -4.33
CA GLU A 84 4.99 -13.23 -5.39
C GLU A 84 4.10 -12.74 -6.55
N LEU A 85 3.21 -11.75 -6.34
CA LEU A 85 2.35 -11.24 -7.40
C LEU A 85 3.10 -10.46 -8.49
N MET A 86 4.21 -9.80 -8.14
CA MET A 86 5.05 -9.14 -9.15
C MET A 86 5.83 -10.14 -10.01
N THR A 87 6.06 -11.36 -9.50
CA THR A 87 6.66 -12.48 -10.22
C THR A 87 5.61 -13.37 -10.90
N GLN A 88 4.37 -13.39 -10.39
CA GLN A 88 3.27 -14.16 -10.95
C GLN A 88 2.57 -13.37 -12.05
N VAL A 89 2.74 -13.84 -13.30
CA VAL A 89 1.87 -13.44 -14.41
C VAL A 89 0.42 -13.74 -13.98
N ILE A 90 -0.40 -12.69 -13.93
CA ILE A 90 -1.77 -12.65 -13.40
C ILE A 90 -2.55 -13.93 -13.75
N GLN A 91 -2.78 -14.78 -12.74
CA GLN A 91 -3.77 -15.84 -12.79
C GLN A 91 -4.70 -15.68 -11.57
N THR A 92 -5.76 -14.90 -11.76
CA THR A 92 -6.98 -14.95 -10.92
C THR A 92 -7.66 -16.33 -11.09
N PRO A 93 -8.44 -16.86 -10.12
CA PRO A 93 -9.27 -16.14 -9.15
C PRO A 93 -9.06 -16.58 -7.69
N GLU A 94 -9.40 -15.74 -6.71
CA GLU A 94 -9.62 -16.18 -5.31
C GLU A 94 -8.47 -16.97 -4.65
N GLN A 95 -7.23 -16.48 -4.68
CA GLN A 95 -6.13 -17.19 -4.01
C GLN A 95 -6.38 -17.24 -2.49
N GLN A 96 -6.75 -18.45 -2.07
CA GLN A 96 -7.16 -18.95 -0.76
C GLN A 96 -6.34 -18.44 0.42
#